data_AF-A0A378NFP0-F1
#
_entry.id   AF-A0A378NFP0-F1
#
_cell.length_a   1.000
_cell.length_b   1.000
_cell.length_c   1.000
_cell.angle_alpha   90.00
_cell.angle_beta   90.00
_cell.angle_gamma   90.00
#
_symmetry.space_group_name_H-M   'P 1'
#
loop_
_entity.id
_entity.type
_entity.pdbx_description
1 polymer ?
#
loop_
_entity_poly.entity_id
_entity_poly.type
_entity_poly.pdbx_seq_one_letter_code
_entity_poly.pdbx_strand_id
1 'polypeptide(L)'
;MSYAIAYPFGIIGILLSMWLIRILFRINIEAEAEAFNKQQNRSKDQLSTLNVRLTNPNIHGLTLKQIPDFNLHEVAYSRLKRGNELSIPRVDTILQIGDILHLVGEESSLRKMQIILGEAVDVSVSTKGTIYRSERAVVTNEKVFGKQIRQLMLKGKYDVVISRLNRAGVELVPTGDMTLQFGDVLNLVGRQADIEMVMTIIAMRTQSCNKSKCCQYLSGSVWEYYLVLYRFIYRVSLLR
;
A
#
# COMPACT_ATOMS: atom_id res chain seq x y z
N MET A 1 26.17 -29.81 -38.84
CA MET A 1 25.67 -30.80 -37.86
C MET A 1 26.02 -30.48 -36.40
N SER A 2 27.08 -29.69 -36.13
CA SER A 2 27.59 -29.43 -34.77
C SER A 2 26.75 -28.48 -33.90
N TYR A 3 25.87 -27.66 -34.50
CA TYR A 3 25.08 -26.67 -33.76
C TYR A 3 23.90 -27.26 -32.97
N ALA A 4 23.39 -28.43 -33.37
CA ALA A 4 22.24 -29.07 -32.71
C ALA A 4 22.61 -29.78 -31.39
N ILE A 5 23.87 -30.20 -31.23
CA ILE A 5 24.35 -30.95 -30.05
C ILE A 5 24.79 -30.01 -28.92
N ALA A 6 25.20 -28.78 -29.25
CA ALA A 6 25.67 -27.80 -28.27
C ALA A 6 24.54 -27.26 -27.36
N TYR A 7 23.33 -27.12 -27.89
CA TYR A 7 22.16 -26.61 -27.15
C TYR A 7 21.75 -27.48 -25.96
N PRO A 8 21.53 -28.81 -26.12
CA PRO A 8 21.20 -29.66 -24.98
C PRO A 8 22.36 -29.74 -23.98
N PHE A 9 23.61 -29.80 -24.44
CA PHE A 9 24.77 -29.88 -23.54
C PHE A 9 24.97 -28.59 -22.74
N GLY A 10 24.75 -27.42 -23.34
CA GLY A 10 24.80 -26.13 -22.67
C GLY A 10 23.70 -25.95 -21.62
N ILE A 11 22.46 -26.32 -21.97
CA ILE A 11 21.33 -26.26 -21.03
C ILE A 11 21.55 -27.23 -19.86
N ILE A 12 21.99 -28.46 -20.14
CA ILE A 12 22.32 -29.45 -19.10
C ILE A 12 23.45 -28.96 -18.20
N GLY A 13 24.50 -28.34 -18.77
CA GLY A 13 25.61 -27.78 -18.01
C GLY A 13 25.18 -26.63 -17.08
N ILE A 14 24.30 -25.74 -17.54
CA ILE A 14 23.76 -24.64 -16.73
C ILE A 14 22.84 -25.19 -15.62
N LEU A 15 22.01 -26.19 -15.91
CA LEU A 15 21.17 -26.82 -14.90
C LEU A 15 22.00 -27.55 -13.83
N LEU A 16 23.04 -28.28 -14.23
CA LEU A 16 23.96 -28.96 -13.32
C LEU A 16 24.76 -27.97 -12.46
N SER A 17 25.23 -26.87 -13.04
CA SER A 17 25.97 -25.86 -12.27
C SER A 17 25.06 -25.17 -11.25
N MET A 18 23.81 -24.86 -11.61
CA MET A 18 22.82 -24.29 -10.70
C MET A 18 22.47 -25.28 -9.56
N TRP A 19 22.38 -26.57 -9.88
CA TRP A 19 22.17 -27.64 -8.89
C TRP A 19 23.36 -27.82 -7.95
N LEU A 20 24.60 -27.81 -8.48
CA LEU A 20 25.82 -27.94 -7.71
C LEU A 20 26.01 -26.76 -6.74
N ILE A 21 25.74 -25.52 -7.18
CA ILE A 21 25.76 -24.33 -6.33
C ILE A 21 24.75 -24.47 -5.18
N ARG A 22 23.54 -24.98 -5.46
CA ARG A 22 22.50 -25.18 -4.45
C ARG A 22 22.92 -26.17 -3.36
N ILE A 23 23.62 -27.24 -3.74
CA ILE A 23 24.14 -28.24 -2.80
C ILE A 23 25.33 -27.70 -2.01
N LEU A 24 26.28 -27.06 -2.69
CA LEU A 24 27.53 -26.60 -2.09
C LEU A 24 27.30 -25.45 -1.10
N PHE A 25 26.32 -24.58 -1.38
CA PHE A 25 25.96 -23.47 -0.49
C PHE A 25 24.78 -23.76 0.46
N ARG A 26 24.17 -24.96 0.43
CA ARG A 26 23.01 -25.33 1.28
C ARG A 26 21.94 -24.22 1.37
N ILE A 27 21.66 -23.55 0.25
CA ILE A 27 20.74 -22.42 0.22
C ILE A 27 19.32 -22.96 0.35
N ASN A 28 18.73 -22.77 1.52
CA ASN A 28 17.35 -23.13 1.78
C ASN A 28 16.45 -21.96 1.36
N ILE A 29 15.96 -22.02 0.12
CA ILE A 29 15.17 -20.96 -0.53
C ILE A 29 13.94 -20.59 0.32
N GLU A 30 13.35 -21.55 1.02
CA GLU A 30 12.21 -21.34 1.91
C GLU A 30 12.59 -20.52 3.15
N ALA A 31 13.73 -20.82 3.77
CA ALA A 31 14.23 -20.07 4.92
C ALA A 31 14.70 -18.66 4.54
N GLU A 32 15.29 -18.51 3.34
CA GLU A 32 15.72 -17.20 2.83
C GLU A 32 14.51 -16.35 2.39
N ALA A 33 13.49 -16.95 1.79
CA ALA A 33 12.21 -16.28 1.50
C ALA A 33 11.46 -15.88 2.78
N GLU A 34 11.48 -16.72 3.82
CA GLU A 34 10.92 -16.36 5.13
C GLU A 34 11.73 -15.28 5.85
N ALA A 35 13.07 -15.33 5.78
CA ALA A 35 13.93 -14.31 6.34
C ALA A 35 13.77 -12.98 5.60
N PHE A 36 13.59 -13.01 4.28
CA PHE A 36 13.27 -11.84 3.45
C PHE A 36 11.90 -11.25 3.82
N ASN A 37 10.86 -12.08 3.96
CA ASN A 37 9.55 -11.63 4.41
C ASN A 37 9.60 -11.08 5.84
N LYS A 38 10.39 -11.67 6.75
CA LYS A 38 10.55 -11.19 8.13
C LYS A 38 11.36 -9.88 8.20
N GLN A 39 12.40 -9.71 7.40
CA GLN A 39 13.16 -8.46 7.30
C GLN A 39 12.36 -7.35 6.61
N GLN A 40 11.60 -7.68 5.56
CA GLN A 40 10.70 -6.73 4.90
C GLN A 40 9.57 -6.26 5.83
N ASN A 41 9.10 -7.12 6.73
CA ASN A 41 8.13 -6.73 7.78
C ASN A 41 8.76 -5.96 8.94
N ARG A 42 10.06 -6.09 9.22
CA ARG A 42 10.72 -5.41 10.36
C ARG A 42 11.33 -4.05 10.03
N SER A 43 11.64 -3.77 8.76
CA SER A 43 12.45 -2.60 8.38
C SER A 43 11.73 -1.54 7.54
N LYS A 44 10.40 -1.56 7.49
CA LYS A 44 9.63 -0.51 6.82
C LYS A 44 8.80 0.21 7.84
N ASP A 45 8.84 1.54 7.84
CA ASP A 45 7.90 2.44 8.48
C ASP A 45 6.46 1.98 8.18
N GLN A 46 5.96 1.04 8.97
CA GLN A 46 4.63 0.50 8.77
C GLN A 46 3.67 1.57 9.27
N LEU A 47 2.91 2.12 8.33
CA LEU A 47 1.76 2.95 8.65
C LEU A 47 0.89 2.19 9.63
N SER A 48 0.75 2.77 10.81
CA SER A 48 -0.13 2.28 11.85
C SER A 48 -1.53 2.83 11.61
N THR A 49 -2.52 2.20 12.24
CA THR A 49 -3.91 2.65 12.19
C THR A 49 -4.41 2.92 13.60
N LEU A 50 -5.06 4.05 13.81
CA LEU A 50 -5.59 4.45 15.10
C LEU A 50 -7.04 4.89 14.95
N ASN A 51 -7.92 4.38 15.80
CA ASN A 51 -9.28 4.91 15.93
C ASN A 51 -9.29 5.89 17.09
N VAL A 52 -9.76 7.11 16.85
CA VAL A 52 -9.82 8.15 17.88
C VAL A 52 -11.27 8.62 18.02
N ARG A 53 -11.79 8.60 19.24
CA ARG A 53 -13.07 9.21 19.57
C ARG A 53 -12.85 10.68 19.90
N LEU A 54 -13.66 11.52 19.29
CA LEU A 54 -13.66 12.96 19.51
C LEU A 54 -14.23 13.26 20.90
N THR A 55 -13.35 13.52 21.85
CA THR A 55 -13.70 13.89 23.23
C THR A 55 -13.29 15.31 23.59
N ASN A 56 -12.36 15.90 22.82
CA ASN A 56 -11.92 17.27 23.04
C ASN A 56 -13.05 18.25 22.66
N PRO A 57 -13.56 19.09 23.58
CA PRO A 57 -14.63 20.03 23.25
C PRO A 57 -14.18 21.14 22.28
N ASN A 58 -12.86 21.42 22.19
CA ASN A 58 -12.33 22.46 21.31
C ASN A 58 -12.47 22.15 19.82
N ILE A 59 -12.65 20.87 19.45
CA ILE A 59 -12.84 20.48 18.04
C ILE A 59 -14.31 20.45 17.62
N HIS A 60 -15.23 20.63 18.57
CA HIS A 60 -16.66 20.62 18.28
C HIS A 60 -17.06 21.79 17.38
N GLY A 61 -17.70 21.48 16.26
CA GLY A 61 -18.11 22.50 15.29
C GLY A 61 -16.98 22.99 14.38
N LEU A 62 -15.76 22.50 14.55
CA LEU A 62 -14.67 22.74 13.61
C LEU A 62 -14.79 21.84 12.39
N THR A 63 -14.33 22.35 11.26
CA THR A 63 -14.18 21.56 10.03
C THR A 63 -12.86 20.80 10.04
N LEU A 64 -12.79 19.68 9.30
CA LEU A 64 -11.58 18.85 9.24
C LEU A 64 -10.32 19.66 8.84
N LYS A 65 -10.46 20.63 7.93
CA LYS A 65 -9.37 21.53 7.50
C LYS A 65 -8.85 22.49 8.58
N GLN A 66 -9.63 22.72 9.63
CA GLN A 66 -9.28 23.63 10.73
C GLN A 66 -8.52 22.91 11.85
N ILE A 67 -8.40 21.58 11.80
CA ILE A 67 -7.61 20.85 12.79
C ILE A 67 -6.14 21.20 12.58
N PRO A 68 -5.38 21.46 13.67
CA PRO A 68 -3.92 21.55 13.61
C PRO A 68 -3.33 20.34 12.88
N ASP A 69 -2.23 20.54 12.15
CA ASP A 69 -1.51 19.49 11.41
C ASP A 69 -2.27 18.82 10.24
N PHE A 70 -3.52 19.23 9.94
CA PHE A 70 -4.23 18.76 8.75
C PHE A 70 -3.46 19.04 7.44
N ASN A 71 -2.80 20.20 7.37
CA ASN A 71 -2.03 20.65 6.20
C ASN A 71 -0.68 19.95 6.05
N LEU A 72 -0.19 19.27 7.10
CA LEU A 72 1.08 18.53 7.02
C LEU A 72 0.91 17.21 6.25
N HIS A 73 -0.32 16.73 6.08
CA HIS A 73 -0.65 15.53 5.30
C HIS A 73 0.07 14.25 5.75
N GLU A 74 0.55 14.21 7.00
CA GLU A 74 1.20 13.05 7.63
C GLU A 74 0.20 11.94 8.02
N VAL A 75 -1.09 12.27 8.08
CA VAL A 75 -2.16 11.36 8.50
C VAL A 75 -3.30 11.38 7.49
N ALA A 76 -3.71 10.19 7.03
CA ALA A 76 -4.89 10.01 6.20
C ALA A 76 -6.13 9.72 7.07
N TYR A 77 -7.17 10.52 6.86
CA TYR A 77 -8.50 10.34 7.45
C TYR A 77 -9.32 9.45 6.52
N SER A 78 -9.45 8.17 6.86
CA SER A 78 -10.08 7.22 5.95
C SER A 78 -11.59 7.11 6.15
N ARG A 79 -12.07 7.23 7.40
CA ARG A 79 -13.45 6.96 7.79
C ARG A 79 -13.83 7.79 9.01
N LEU A 80 -15.10 8.15 9.05
CA LEU A 80 -15.79 8.81 10.15
C LEU A 80 -16.99 7.94 10.53
N LYS A 81 -17.15 7.62 11.80
CA LYS A 81 -18.33 6.96 12.33
C LYS A 81 -19.05 7.92 13.26
N ARG A 82 -20.30 8.26 12.92
CA ARG A 82 -21.19 9.10 13.72
C ARG A 82 -22.34 8.25 14.22
N GLY A 83 -22.34 7.95 15.52
CA GLY A 83 -23.29 7.00 16.09
C GLY A 83 -23.17 5.63 15.43
N ASN A 84 -24.15 5.24 14.60
CA ASN A 84 -24.15 3.98 13.85
C ASN A 84 -23.90 4.13 12.34
N GLU A 85 -23.76 5.36 11.84
CA GLU A 85 -23.52 5.64 10.43
C GLU A 85 -22.02 5.77 10.15
N LEU A 86 -21.57 5.16 9.07
CA LEU A 86 -20.19 5.27 8.59
C LEU A 86 -20.17 6.17 7.36
N SER A 87 -19.26 7.13 7.31
CA SER A 87 -19.08 8.05 6.19
C SER A 87 -17.58 8.34 5.95
N ILE A 88 -17.27 8.97 4.82
CA ILE A 88 -15.91 9.41 4.51
C ILE A 88 -15.80 10.89 4.85
N PRO A 89 -14.85 11.28 5.72
CA PRO A 89 -14.69 12.68 6.09
C PRO A 89 -14.14 13.48 4.90
N ARG A 90 -14.83 14.58 4.60
CA ARG A 90 -14.42 15.61 3.63
C ARG A 90 -13.73 16.77 4.35
N VAL A 91 -13.03 17.61 3.60
CA VAL A 91 -12.31 18.78 4.13
C VAL A 91 -13.22 19.78 4.84
N ASP A 92 -14.48 19.84 4.43
CA ASP A 92 -15.55 20.68 4.95
C ASP A 92 -16.46 19.96 5.96
N THR A 93 -16.20 18.68 6.26
CA THR A 93 -16.98 17.94 7.26
C THR A 93 -16.81 18.56 8.64
N ILE A 94 -17.95 18.92 9.25
CA ILE A 94 -18.04 19.45 10.61
C ILE A 94 -17.96 18.29 11.60
N LEU A 95 -17.00 18.38 12.50
CA LEU A 95 -16.74 17.39 13.54
C LEU A 95 -17.63 17.60 14.76
N GLN A 96 -18.14 16.51 15.32
CA GLN A 96 -18.98 16.52 16.51
C GLN A 96 -18.37 15.67 17.62
N ILE A 97 -18.67 16.01 18.87
CA ILE A 97 -18.21 15.23 20.03
C ILE A 97 -18.89 13.85 19.98
N GLY A 98 -18.11 12.81 20.23
CA GLY A 98 -18.56 11.42 20.16
C GLY A 98 -18.39 10.77 18.78
N ASP A 99 -18.04 11.53 17.74
CA ASP A 99 -17.62 10.99 16.46
C ASP A 99 -16.35 10.13 16.63
N ILE A 100 -16.20 9.08 15.82
CA ILE A 100 -15.00 8.22 15.80
C ILE A 100 -14.32 8.34 14.44
N LEU A 101 -13.06 8.78 14.42
CA LEU A 101 -12.24 8.88 13.23
C LEU A 101 -11.27 7.71 13.12
N HIS A 102 -11.15 7.13 11.91
CA HIS A 102 -10.11 6.16 11.58
C HIS A 102 -8.95 6.85 10.86
N LEU A 103 -7.83 6.92 11.56
CA LEU A 103 -6.58 7.55 11.13
C LEU A 103 -5.58 6.50 10.66
N VAL A 104 -4.85 6.82 9.60
CA VAL A 104 -3.75 6.00 9.07
C VAL A 104 -2.52 6.88 8.88
N GLY A 105 -1.40 6.51 9.47
CA GLY A 105 -0.19 7.34 9.44
C GLY A 105 0.97 6.71 10.20
N GLU A 106 2.06 7.47 10.33
CA GLU A 106 3.18 7.08 11.19
C GLU A 106 2.76 7.13 12.67
N GLU A 107 3.34 6.27 13.52
CA GLU A 107 2.99 6.18 14.94
C GLU A 107 3.23 7.52 15.69
N SER A 108 4.25 8.28 15.30
CA SER A 108 4.57 9.59 15.87
C SER A 108 3.47 10.63 15.58
N SER A 109 3.05 10.74 14.32
CA SER A 109 1.97 11.63 13.89
C SER A 109 0.61 11.21 14.44
N LEU A 110 0.34 9.91 14.53
CA LEU A 110 -0.90 9.39 15.14
C LEU A 110 -1.01 9.76 16.61
N ARG A 111 0.09 9.70 17.37
CA ARG A 111 0.12 10.15 18.77
C ARG A 111 -0.16 11.64 18.92
N LYS A 112 0.41 12.49 18.06
CA LYS A 112 0.08 13.93 18.06
C LYS A 112 -1.41 14.16 17.79
N MET A 113 -1.95 13.49 16.79
CA MET A 113 -3.38 13.58 16.45
C MET A 113 -4.29 13.08 17.56
N GLN A 114 -3.89 12.03 18.29
CA GLN A 114 -4.62 11.57 19.47
C GLN A 114 -4.72 12.69 20.50
N ILE A 115 -3.61 13.37 20.84
CA ILE A 115 -3.62 14.46 21.82
C ILE A 115 -4.56 15.61 21.39
N ILE A 116 -4.61 15.92 20.09
CA ILE A 116 -5.45 17.00 19.55
C ILE A 116 -6.93 16.60 19.56
N LEU A 117 -7.26 15.38 19.14
CA LEU A 117 -8.64 14.95 18.88
C LEU A 117 -9.34 14.36 20.11
N GLY A 118 -8.61 13.63 20.96
CA GLY A 118 -9.17 13.01 22.16
C GLY A 118 -8.62 11.62 22.47
N GLU A 119 -9.52 10.67 22.72
CA GLU A 119 -9.17 9.36 23.27
C GLU A 119 -9.01 8.32 22.16
N ALA A 120 -7.92 7.55 22.20
CA ALA A 120 -7.78 6.37 21.36
C ALA A 120 -8.73 5.27 21.84
N VAL A 121 -9.51 4.70 20.92
CA VAL A 121 -10.50 3.69 21.25
C VAL A 121 -10.27 2.45 20.42
N ASP A 122 -10.21 1.29 21.04
CA ASP A 122 -10.16 0.01 20.32
C ASP A 122 -11.56 -0.45 19.86
N VAL A 123 -12.32 0.45 19.23
CA VAL A 123 -13.58 0.10 18.57
C VAL A 123 -13.24 -0.23 17.13
N SER A 124 -13.48 -1.48 16.73
CA SER A 124 -13.33 -1.85 15.33
C SER A 124 -14.33 -1.07 14.48
N VAL A 125 -13.86 -0.04 13.77
CA VAL A 125 -14.59 0.61 12.68
C VAL A 125 -14.55 -0.32 11.46
N SER A 126 -15.16 -1.50 11.64
CA SER A 126 -15.17 -2.56 10.65
C SER A 126 -16.20 -2.23 9.57
N THR A 127 -15.79 -2.38 8.31
CA THR A 127 -16.66 -2.28 7.14
C THR A 127 -17.53 -3.52 6.93
N LYS A 128 -17.51 -4.48 7.88
CA LYS A 128 -18.38 -5.66 7.85
C LYS A 128 -19.82 -5.24 8.14
N GLY A 129 -20.67 -5.27 7.10
CA GLY A 129 -22.10 -4.99 7.20
C GLY A 129 -22.53 -3.59 6.77
N THR A 130 -21.62 -2.76 6.22
CA THR A 130 -21.96 -1.43 5.66
C THR A 130 -21.75 -1.39 4.14
N ILE A 131 -22.26 -0.33 3.49
CA ILE A 131 -22.11 -0.09 2.05
C ILE A 131 -20.66 0.23 1.63
N TYR A 132 -19.79 0.47 2.61
CA TYR A 132 -18.40 0.82 2.38
C TYR A 132 -17.54 -0.45 2.31
N ARG A 133 -16.53 -0.45 1.44
CA ARG A 133 -15.56 -1.54 1.27
C ARG A 133 -14.15 -0.97 1.21
N SER A 134 -13.17 -1.83 1.47
CA SER A 134 -11.75 -1.52 1.29
C SER A 134 -11.21 -2.47 0.24
N GLU A 135 -10.70 -1.95 -0.87
CA GLU A 135 -10.12 -2.73 -1.96
C GLU A 135 -8.74 -2.24 -2.36
N ARG A 136 -7.94 -3.16 -2.88
CA ARG A 136 -6.59 -2.87 -3.36
C ARG A 136 -6.60 -2.75 -4.87
N ALA A 137 -6.21 -1.58 -5.36
CA ALA A 137 -6.04 -1.28 -6.77
C ALA A 137 -4.56 -1.27 -7.13
N VAL A 138 -4.19 -1.87 -8.26
CA VAL A 138 -2.84 -1.72 -8.83
C VAL A 138 -2.92 -0.74 -9.98
N VAL A 139 -2.05 0.28 -9.98
CA VAL A 139 -1.98 1.26 -11.06
C VAL A 139 -1.36 0.59 -12.28
N THR A 140 -2.19 0.26 -13.26
CA THR A 140 -1.76 -0.34 -14.54
C THR A 140 -2.13 0.50 -15.76
N ASN A 141 -3.08 1.43 -15.62
CA ASN A 141 -3.52 2.28 -16.72
C ASN A 141 -2.54 3.44 -16.98
N GLU A 142 -1.96 3.47 -18.17
CA GLU A 142 -1.05 4.54 -18.63
C GLU A 142 -1.70 5.93 -18.63
N LYS A 143 -3.04 6.02 -18.76
CA LYS A 143 -3.76 7.31 -18.71
C LYS A 143 -3.78 7.96 -17.32
N VAL A 144 -3.49 7.18 -16.29
CA VAL A 144 -3.46 7.60 -14.88
C VAL A 144 -2.03 7.76 -14.38
N PHE A 145 -1.08 7.07 -15.01
CA PHE A 145 0.35 7.25 -14.78
C PHE A 145 0.79 8.71 -15.00
N GLY A 146 1.61 9.23 -14.08
CA GLY A 146 2.12 10.60 -14.13
C GLY A 146 1.13 11.69 -13.70
N LYS A 147 -0.14 11.36 -13.47
CA LYS A 147 -1.12 12.31 -12.92
C LYS A 147 -1.01 12.40 -11.40
N GLN A 148 -1.30 13.59 -10.89
CA GLN A 148 -1.39 13.80 -9.44
C GLN A 148 -2.68 13.19 -8.88
N ILE A 149 -2.65 12.73 -7.63
CA ILE A 149 -3.83 12.20 -6.95
C ILE A 149 -5.00 13.20 -6.94
N ARG A 150 -4.71 14.50 -6.76
CA ARG A 150 -5.74 15.57 -6.78
C ARG A 150 -6.40 15.71 -8.15
N GLN A 151 -5.68 15.48 -9.24
CA GLN A 151 -6.21 15.57 -10.62
C GLN A 151 -7.22 14.47 -10.94
N LEU A 152 -7.20 13.36 -10.20
CA LEU A 152 -8.18 12.28 -10.35
C LEU A 152 -9.53 12.64 -9.72
N MET A 153 -9.60 13.73 -8.95
CA MET A 153 -10.81 14.23 -8.27
C MET A 153 -11.59 13.13 -7.53
N LEU A 154 -10.88 12.14 -6.97
CA LEU A 154 -11.50 10.96 -6.36
C LEU A 154 -12.44 11.31 -5.22
N LYS A 155 -12.12 12.34 -4.43
CA LYS A 155 -12.97 12.82 -3.33
C LYS A 155 -14.15 13.68 -3.80
N GLY A 156 -14.04 14.32 -4.96
CA GLY A 156 -15.04 15.26 -5.47
C GLY A 156 -16.11 14.57 -6.31
N LYS A 157 -15.68 13.68 -7.22
CA LYS A 157 -16.56 12.96 -8.15
C LYS A 157 -17.06 11.63 -7.60
N TYR A 158 -16.28 10.99 -6.74
CA TYR A 158 -16.59 9.68 -6.15
C TYR A 158 -16.53 9.77 -4.62
N ASP A 159 -17.21 8.89 -3.88
CA ASP A 159 -17.06 8.81 -2.42
C ASP A 159 -15.97 7.78 -2.09
N VAL A 160 -14.74 8.06 -2.55
CA VAL A 160 -13.57 7.17 -2.40
C VAL A 160 -12.37 7.93 -1.89
N VAL A 161 -11.70 7.36 -0.88
CA VAL A 161 -10.43 7.85 -0.35
C VAL A 161 -9.34 6.80 -0.50
N ILE A 162 -8.15 7.25 -0.89
CA ILE A 162 -6.95 6.41 -0.84
C ILE A 162 -6.45 6.48 0.60
N SER A 163 -6.49 5.38 1.31
CA SER A 163 -6.03 5.29 2.70
C SER A 163 -4.52 5.04 2.80
N ARG A 164 -3.97 4.29 1.84
CA ARG A 164 -2.56 3.92 1.76
C ARG A 164 -2.12 3.82 0.31
N LEU A 165 -0.89 4.23 0.05
CA LEU A 165 -0.17 4.02 -1.20
C LEU A 165 1.02 3.12 -0.91
N ASN A 166 1.21 2.05 -1.65
CA ASN A 166 2.41 1.23 -1.56
C ASN A 166 3.22 1.37 -2.85
N ARG A 167 4.45 1.89 -2.72
CA ARG A 167 5.39 2.12 -3.82
C ARG A 167 6.65 1.31 -3.57
N ALA A 168 7.01 0.42 -4.50
CA ALA A 168 8.17 -0.47 -4.37
C ALA A 168 8.22 -1.21 -3.01
N GLY A 169 7.04 -1.52 -2.45
CA GLY A 169 6.88 -2.20 -1.19
C GLY A 169 6.87 -1.28 0.05
N VAL A 170 7.07 0.03 -0.06
CA VAL A 170 7.00 0.99 1.07
C VAL A 170 5.58 1.54 1.17
N GLU A 171 4.95 1.46 2.35
CA GLU A 171 3.64 2.06 2.58
C GLU A 171 3.81 3.56 2.91
N LEU A 172 3.08 4.41 2.18
CA LEU A 172 3.12 5.86 2.24
C LEU A 172 1.70 6.41 2.42
N VAL A 173 1.60 7.50 3.18
CA VAL A 173 0.35 8.26 3.29
C VAL A 173 0.15 9.04 1.98
N PRO A 174 -0.97 8.84 1.27
CA PRO A 174 -1.18 9.48 -0.03
C PRO A 174 -1.48 10.98 0.13
N THR A 175 -0.64 11.82 -0.46
CA THR A 175 -0.84 13.27 -0.54
C THR A 175 -1.43 13.68 -1.90
N GLY A 176 -2.24 14.74 -1.95
CA GLY A 176 -2.88 15.19 -3.19
C GLY A 176 -1.90 15.54 -4.33
N ASP A 177 -0.69 15.99 -3.99
CA ASP A 177 0.33 16.42 -4.94
C ASP A 177 1.24 15.27 -5.39
N MET A 178 1.11 14.08 -4.79
CA MET A 178 1.85 12.90 -5.23
C MET A 178 1.39 12.46 -6.62
N THR A 179 2.37 12.19 -7.49
CA THR A 179 2.14 11.59 -8.81
C THR A 179 2.03 10.07 -8.69
N LEU A 180 1.06 9.48 -9.38
CA LEU A 180 0.90 8.03 -9.43
C LEU A 180 1.91 7.41 -10.40
N GLN A 181 2.51 6.31 -9.98
CA GLN A 181 3.49 5.54 -10.74
C GLN A 181 2.93 4.17 -11.12
N PHE A 182 3.46 3.59 -12.20
CA PHE A 182 3.09 2.26 -12.63
C PHE A 182 3.51 1.23 -11.58
N GLY A 183 2.61 0.31 -11.24
CA GLY A 183 2.84 -0.69 -10.19
C GLY A 183 2.62 -0.17 -8.77
N ASP A 184 2.23 1.10 -8.57
CA ASP A 184 1.76 1.57 -7.28
C ASP A 184 0.51 0.76 -6.86
N VAL A 185 0.46 0.35 -5.59
CA VAL A 185 -0.70 -0.36 -5.02
C VAL A 185 -1.45 0.58 -4.08
N LEU A 186 -2.67 0.95 -4.45
CA LEU A 186 -3.52 1.87 -3.71
C LEU A 186 -4.55 1.10 -2.89
N ASN A 187 -4.70 1.44 -1.61
CA ASN A 187 -5.78 0.93 -0.78
C ASN A 187 -6.96 1.92 -0.77
N LEU A 188 -7.96 1.63 -1.59
CA LEU A 188 -9.18 2.43 -1.76
C LEU A 188 -10.19 2.07 -0.67
N VAL A 189 -10.82 3.09 -0.08
CA VAL A 189 -11.92 2.94 0.88
C VAL A 189 -13.08 3.80 0.38
N GLY A 190 -14.25 3.20 0.20
CA GLY A 190 -15.35 3.84 -0.53
C GLY A 190 -16.61 3.00 -0.60
N ARG A 191 -17.67 3.56 -1.18
CA ARG A 191 -18.85 2.78 -1.57
C ARG A 191 -18.46 1.80 -2.66
N GLN A 192 -19.04 0.61 -2.65
CA GLN A 192 -18.66 -0.44 -3.60
C GLN A 192 -18.80 0.00 -5.08
N ALA A 193 -19.92 0.63 -5.44
CA ALA A 193 -20.14 1.13 -6.80
C ALA A 193 -19.10 2.18 -7.23
N ASP A 194 -18.71 3.08 -6.31
CA ASP A 194 -17.70 4.10 -6.59
C ASP A 194 -16.30 3.51 -6.70
N ILE A 195 -15.97 2.50 -5.89
CA ILE A 195 -14.72 1.77 -5.99
C ILE A 195 -14.62 1.10 -7.36
N GLU A 196 -15.67 0.42 -7.84
CA GLU A 196 -15.66 -0.25 -9.15
C GLU A 196 -15.44 0.74 -10.31
N MET A 197 -16.03 1.93 -10.22
CA MET A 197 -15.82 3.01 -11.18
C MET A 197 -14.37 3.52 -11.15
N VAL A 198 -13.81 3.75 -9.97
CA VAL A 198 -12.42 4.19 -9.79
C VAL A 198 -11.44 3.10 -10.23
N MET A 199 -11.73 1.83 -9.96
CA MET A 199 -10.95 0.68 -10.40
C MET A 199 -10.87 0.62 -11.93
N THR A 200 -11.96 0.91 -12.64
CA THR A 200 -11.95 0.94 -14.11
C THR A 200 -11.08 2.07 -14.67
N ILE A 201 -10.91 3.17 -13.93
CA ILE A 201 -10.03 4.28 -14.30
C ILE A 201 -8.57 3.90 -14.03
N ILE A 202 -8.27 3.34 -12.86
CA ILE A 202 -6.90 3.09 -12.38
C ILE A 202 -6.30 1.80 -12.96
N ALA A 203 -7.10 0.75 -13.06
CA ALA A 203 -6.71 -0.55 -13.54
C ALA A 203 -7.35 -0.83 -14.92
N MET A 204 -6.55 -1.34 -15.85
CA MET A 204 -7.10 -1.90 -17.08
C MET A 204 -7.96 -3.13 -16.72
N ARG A 205 -9.19 -3.19 -17.27
CA ARG A 205 -10.27 -4.15 -16.95
C ARG A 205 -9.73 -5.51 -16.46
N THR A 206 -10.23 -5.95 -15.29
CA THR A 206 -9.93 -7.19 -14.55
C THR A 206 -8.57 -7.29 -13.87
N GLN A 207 -8.50 -6.87 -12.60
CA GLN A 207 -7.88 -7.66 -11.51
C GLN A 207 -8.03 -6.92 -10.17
N SER A 208 -8.98 -7.36 -9.34
CA SER A 208 -8.93 -7.07 -7.89
C SER A 208 -7.83 -7.99 -7.31
N CYS A 209 -6.68 -7.41 -7.01
CA CYS A 209 -5.48 -8.17 -6.72
C CYS A 209 -5.44 -8.55 -5.24
N ASN A 210 -5.86 -9.77 -4.92
CA ASN A 210 -5.79 -10.31 -3.56
C ASN A 210 -4.31 -10.46 -3.14
N LYS A 211 -3.98 -10.25 -1.85
CA LYS A 211 -2.60 -10.16 -1.31
C LYS A 211 -1.63 -11.22 -1.85
N SER A 212 -2.10 -12.44 -2.11
CA SER A 212 -1.33 -13.55 -2.65
C SER A 212 -1.03 -13.46 -4.15
N LYS A 213 -1.93 -12.88 -4.96
CA LYS A 213 -1.77 -12.80 -6.43
C LYS A 213 -0.91 -11.62 -6.89
N CYS A 214 -0.82 -10.56 -6.07
CA CYS A 214 -0.06 -9.35 -6.42
C CYS A 214 1.46 -9.56 -6.35
N CYS A 215 1.93 -10.37 -5.38
CA CYS A 215 3.34 -10.77 -5.34
C CYS A 215 3.74 -11.55 -6.59
N GLN A 216 2.85 -12.42 -7.09
CA GLN A 216 3.15 -13.31 -8.22
C GLN A 216 3.26 -12.59 -9.58
N TYR A 217 2.65 -11.41 -9.72
CA TYR A 217 2.71 -10.61 -10.96
C TYR A 217 3.90 -9.62 -10.97
N LEU A 218 4.31 -9.10 -9.81
CA LEU A 218 5.54 -8.29 -9.68
C LEU A 218 6.81 -9.15 -9.59
N SER A 219 6.70 -10.42 -9.20
CA SER A 219 7.76 -11.43 -9.30
C SER A 219 7.74 -12.15 -10.65
N GLY A 220 7.35 -11.46 -11.73
CA GLY A 220 7.44 -11.98 -13.09
C GLY A 220 8.90 -12.14 -13.50
N SER A 221 9.50 -13.25 -13.07
CA SER A 221 10.58 -14.08 -13.63
C SER A 221 11.79 -13.47 -14.35
N VAL A 222 11.94 -12.16 -14.46
CA VAL A 222 13.04 -11.49 -15.18
C VAL A 222 13.82 -10.57 -14.26
N TRP A 223 13.14 -9.90 -13.32
CA TRP A 223 13.78 -9.03 -12.34
C TRP A 223 14.50 -9.78 -11.21
N GLU A 224 13.99 -10.93 -10.77
CA GLU A 224 14.70 -11.78 -9.80
C GLU A 224 16.02 -12.32 -10.37
N TYR A 225 16.06 -12.68 -11.66
CA TYR A 225 17.30 -13.10 -12.31
C TYR A 225 18.34 -11.98 -12.35
N TYR A 226 17.92 -10.74 -12.67
CA TYR A 226 18.83 -9.59 -12.68
C TYR A 226 19.32 -9.20 -11.28
N LEU A 227 18.47 -9.25 -10.25
CA LEU A 227 18.86 -8.96 -8.87
C LEU A 227 19.81 -10.01 -8.30
N VAL A 228 19.60 -11.29 -8.62
CA VAL A 228 20.52 -12.37 -8.25
C VAL A 228 21.87 -12.23 -8.96
N LEU A 229 21.88 -11.92 -10.26
CA LEU A 229 23.11 -11.64 -11.02
C LEU A 229 23.86 -10.41 -10.48
N TYR A 230 23.14 -9.33 -10.16
CA TYR A 230 23.76 -8.10 -9.65
C TYR A 230 24.39 -8.30 -8.27
N ARG A 231 23.72 -9.05 -7.37
CA ARG A 231 24.25 -9.38 -6.04
C ARG A 231 25.42 -10.36 -6.10
N PHE A 232 25.44 -11.28 -7.07
CA PHE A 232 26.56 -12.20 -7.29
C PHE A 232 27.81 -11.45 -7.78
N ILE A 233 27.65 -10.52 -8.74
CA ILE A 233 28.74 -9.69 -9.26
C ILE A 233 29.30 -8.76 -8.16
N TYR A 234 28.43 -8.13 -7.36
CA TYR A 234 28.87 -7.26 -6.26
C TYR A 234 29.64 -8.02 -5.17
N ARG A 235 29.23 -9.25 -4.86
CA ARG A 235 29.87 -10.06 -3.80
C ARG A 235 31.22 -10.63 -4.24
N VAL A 236 31.40 -10.91 -5.54
CA VAL A 236 32.70 -11.32 -6.11
C VAL A 236 33.66 -10.14 -6.21
N SER A 237 33.16 -8.92 -6.43
CA SER A 237 34.02 -7.72 -6.47
C SER A 237 34.49 -7.22 -5.11
N LEU A 238 33.84 -7.64 -4.01
CA LEU A 238 34.21 -7.23 -2.63
C LEU A 238 35.20 -8.20 -1.95
N LEU A 239 35.59 -9.28 -2.63
CA LEU A 239 36.51 -10.32 -2.14
C LEU A 239 37.89 -10.23 -2.81
N ARG A 240 38.23 -9.08 -3.39
CA ARG A 240 39.56 -8.76 -3.91
C ARG A 240 40.13 -7.53 -3.23
#